data_AF-A0AAE1RP92-F1
#
_entry.id   AF-A0AAE1RP92-F1
#
_cell.length_a   1.000
_cell.length_b   1.000
_cell.length_c   1.000
_cell.angle_alpha   90.00
_cell.angle_beta   90.00
_cell.angle_gamma   90.00
#
_symmetry.space_group_name_H-M   'P 1'
#
loop_
_entity.id
_entity.type
_entity.pdbx_description
1 polymer ?
#
loop_
_entity_poly.entity_id
_entity_poly.type
_entity_poly.pdbx_seq_one_letter_code
_entity_poly.pdbx_strand_id
1 'polypeptide(L)'
;MNNKRKRSNPDLNLCLKTPIDQEESSNKLLTLDEAMDFELKHVNVDPNVDVKKLRRTISNRLSAQRARNKRVECIAELEKKVKSLEGRIAFDAPEIENEKDKYKMLKLEGNMNGYCTGQWASKIRPSSLVEIEENKLELRRLKELPKALEKEHDSRSISLFEIERQDYNSNDESESAAGMDMDQSIDQYLNLDAINFYPPKND
;
A
#
# COMPACT_ATOMS: atom_id res chain seq x y z
N MET A 1 30.80 73.95 -25.72
CA MET A 1 30.53 73.21 -24.47
C MET A 1 30.35 71.74 -24.79
N ASN A 2 31.17 70.84 -24.23
CA ASN A 2 30.84 69.43 -23.89
C ASN A 2 32.12 68.62 -23.61
N ASN A 3 32.67 68.75 -22.40
CA ASN A 3 33.75 67.89 -21.91
C ASN A 3 33.16 66.67 -21.20
N LYS A 4 33.16 65.51 -21.87
CA LYS A 4 32.82 64.22 -21.24
C LYS A 4 34.04 63.71 -20.47
N ARG A 5 34.05 63.93 -19.15
CA ARG A 5 35.04 63.33 -18.23
C ARG A 5 34.80 61.82 -18.16
N LYS A 6 35.70 61.03 -18.74
CA LYS A 6 35.78 59.58 -18.50
C LYS A 6 36.30 59.38 -17.08
N ARG A 7 35.48 58.82 -16.18
CA ARG A 7 35.93 58.34 -14.87
C ARG A 7 36.60 56.99 -15.09
N SER A 8 37.93 56.94 -14.97
CA SER A 8 38.66 55.68 -14.81
C SER A 8 38.39 55.15 -13.40
N ASN A 9 37.72 54.00 -13.27
CA ASN A 9 37.71 53.24 -12.03
C ASN A 9 39.10 52.64 -11.83
N PRO A 10 39.82 52.92 -10.72
CA PRO A 10 41.01 52.16 -10.39
C PRO A 10 40.58 50.77 -9.97
N ASP A 11 41.07 49.79 -10.72
CA ASP A 11 40.87 48.37 -10.49
C ASP A 11 41.64 47.96 -9.22
N LEU A 12 41.02 48.15 -8.05
CA LEU A 12 41.55 47.73 -6.76
C LEU A 12 41.32 46.22 -6.61
N ASN A 13 42.07 45.43 -7.38
CA ASN A 13 42.26 44.01 -7.13
C ASN A 13 43.11 43.86 -5.85
N LEU A 14 42.48 44.02 -4.70
CA LEU A 14 43.01 43.57 -3.41
C LEU A 14 43.04 42.04 -3.44
N CYS A 15 44.16 41.50 -3.93
CA CYS A 15 44.48 40.08 -3.82
C CYS A 15 44.66 39.76 -2.34
N LEU A 16 43.55 39.46 -1.66
CA LEU A 16 43.55 38.75 -0.40
C LEU A 16 44.01 37.33 -0.71
N LYS A 17 45.32 37.12 -0.71
CA LYS A 17 45.90 35.78 -0.60
C LYS A 17 45.44 35.22 0.75
N THR A 18 44.34 34.49 0.75
CA THR A 18 44.04 33.54 1.82
C THR A 18 45.17 32.50 1.79
N PRO A 19 45.95 32.33 2.88
CA PRO A 19 46.89 31.21 2.95
C PRO A 19 46.05 29.93 3.01
N ILE A 20 45.93 29.24 1.88
CA ILE A 20 45.22 27.96 1.76
C ILE A 20 46.18 26.78 2.05
N ASP A 21 47.49 27.01 2.19
CA ASP A 21 48.47 25.91 2.24
C ASP A 21 49.03 25.60 3.64
N GLN A 22 48.23 25.73 4.71
CA GLN A 22 48.58 25.22 6.05
C GLN A 22 47.41 24.41 6.64
N GLU A 23 46.93 23.42 5.90
CA GLU A 23 45.78 22.59 6.30
C GLU A 23 46.12 21.36 7.17
N GLU A 24 47.38 21.07 7.48
CA GLU A 24 47.72 19.77 8.11
C GLU A 24 47.92 19.79 9.65
N SER A 25 47.78 20.91 10.36
CA SER A 25 47.93 20.93 11.85
C SER A 25 46.89 21.74 12.64
N SER A 26 45.86 22.26 11.98
CA SER A 26 45.03 23.38 12.45
C SER A 26 43.87 23.05 13.41
N ASN A 27 43.72 21.80 13.87
CA ASN A 27 42.62 21.43 14.77
C ASN A 27 42.91 21.62 16.26
N LYS A 28 44.15 21.98 16.65
CA LYS A 28 44.42 22.44 18.01
C LYS A 28 44.17 23.94 18.08
N LEU A 29 42.99 24.32 18.59
CA LEU A 29 42.75 25.69 19.06
C LEU A 29 43.80 26.04 20.11
N LEU A 30 44.73 26.93 19.76
CA LEU A 30 45.75 27.39 20.69
C LEU A 30 45.10 27.95 21.96
N THR A 31 45.69 27.59 23.09
CA THR A 31 45.30 28.14 24.38
C THR A 31 45.75 29.61 24.46
N LEU A 32 45.07 30.42 25.26
CA LEU A 32 45.40 31.86 25.37
C LEU A 32 46.85 32.08 25.79
N ASP A 33 47.34 31.28 26.74
CA ASP A 33 48.69 31.42 27.27
C ASP A 33 49.74 30.90 26.26
N GLU A 34 49.47 29.81 25.54
CA GLU A 34 50.33 29.35 24.43
C GLU A 34 50.44 30.41 23.33
N ALA A 35 49.34 31.10 23.02
CA ALA A 35 49.31 32.14 21.99
C ALA A 35 50.02 33.41 22.46
N MET A 36 49.95 33.71 23.76
CA MET A 36 50.73 34.78 24.38
C MET A 36 52.23 34.51 24.33
N ASP A 37 52.65 33.31 24.74
CA ASP A 37 54.05 32.90 24.74
C ASP A 37 54.64 32.91 23.32
N PHE A 38 53.84 32.52 22.33
CA PHE A 38 54.24 32.58 20.93
C PHE A 38 54.50 34.02 20.46
N GLU A 39 53.58 34.94 20.72
CA GLU A 39 53.71 36.34 20.33
C GLU A 39 54.89 37.01 21.04
N LEU A 40 55.09 36.74 22.34
CA LEU A 40 56.22 37.25 23.12
C LEU A 40 57.58 36.71 22.65
N LYS A 41 57.65 35.48 22.11
CA LYS A 41 58.88 34.86 21.63
C LYS A 41 59.23 35.19 20.18
N HIS A 42 58.22 35.45 19.34
CA HIS A 42 58.42 35.54 17.88
C HIS A 42 58.15 36.93 17.29
N VAL A 43 57.31 37.74 17.92
CA VAL A 43 57.18 39.15 17.53
C VAL A 43 58.25 39.90 18.29
N ASN A 44 59.00 40.77 17.62
CA ASN A 44 59.83 41.79 18.30
C ASN A 44 58.87 42.75 19.01
N VAL A 45 58.28 42.27 20.10
CA VAL A 45 57.36 43.01 20.95
C VAL A 45 58.18 44.13 21.57
N ASP A 46 57.79 45.38 21.29
CA ASP A 46 58.41 46.57 21.84
C ASP A 46 58.57 46.40 23.37
N PRO A 47 59.76 46.64 23.97
CA PRO A 47 59.99 46.46 25.40
C PRO A 47 59.01 47.21 26.31
N ASN A 48 58.28 48.19 25.77
CA ASN A 48 57.24 48.96 26.46
C ASN A 48 55.79 48.50 26.16
N VAL A 49 55.57 47.28 25.65
CA VAL A 49 54.21 46.79 25.37
C VAL A 49 53.42 46.57 26.67
N ASP A 50 52.22 47.17 26.70
CA ASP A 50 51.21 46.90 27.71
C ASP A 50 50.68 45.45 27.55
N VAL A 51 51.19 44.56 28.40
CA VAL A 51 50.85 43.13 28.45
C VAL A 51 49.34 42.90 28.54
N LYS A 52 48.60 43.80 29.20
CA LYS A 52 47.14 43.68 29.35
C LYS A 52 46.44 43.90 28.00
N LYS A 53 46.89 44.85 27.21
CA LYS A 53 46.39 45.07 25.84
C LYS A 53 46.75 43.90 24.94
N LEU A 54 47.99 43.42 25.00
CA LEU A 54 48.43 42.25 24.21
C LEU A 54 47.55 41.02 24.50
N ARG A 55 47.34 40.69 25.79
CA ARG A 55 46.47 39.58 26.21
C ARG A 55 45.04 39.75 25.68
N ARG A 56 44.49 40.97 25.72
CA ARG A 56 43.14 41.25 25.21
C ARG A 56 43.06 41.10 23.69
N THR A 57 44.06 41.59 22.96
CA THR A 57 44.13 41.44 21.50
C THR A 57 44.16 39.97 21.09
N ILE A 58 45.01 39.17 21.74
CA ILE A 58 45.13 37.73 21.47
C ILE A 58 43.82 37.01 21.84
N SER A 59 43.23 37.34 22.98
CA SER A 59 41.94 36.75 23.42
C SER A 59 40.80 37.04 22.44
N ASN A 60 40.69 38.28 21.96
CA ASN A 60 39.70 38.66 20.94
C ASN A 60 39.96 37.93 19.62
N ARG A 61 41.23 37.80 19.21
CA ARG A 61 41.63 37.07 18.00
C ARG A 61 41.20 35.61 18.08
N LEU A 62 41.52 34.91 19.17
CA LEU A 62 41.12 33.52 19.39
C LEU A 62 39.60 33.36 19.45
N SER A 63 38.89 34.29 20.09
CA SER A 63 37.43 34.28 20.16
C SER A 63 36.79 34.44 18.79
N ALA A 64 37.30 35.36 17.97
CA ALA A 64 36.85 35.54 16.59
C ALA A 64 37.14 34.32 15.71
N GLN A 65 38.30 33.69 15.87
CA GLN A 65 38.65 32.45 15.18
C GLN A 65 37.69 31.31 15.56
N ARG A 66 37.43 31.10 16.85
CA ARG A 66 36.44 30.10 17.32
C ARG A 66 35.06 30.37 16.76
N ALA A 67 34.62 31.63 16.73
CA ALA A 67 33.33 32.00 16.16
C ALA A 67 33.25 31.69 14.66
N ARG A 68 34.32 31.95 13.90
CA ARG A 68 34.42 31.59 12.48
C ARG A 68 34.37 30.07 12.29
N ASN A 69 35.16 29.31 13.04
CA ASN A 69 35.18 27.84 12.94
C ASN A 69 33.80 27.24 13.24
N LYS A 70 33.14 27.66 14.33
CA LYS A 70 31.77 27.23 14.65
C LYS A 70 30.78 27.52 13.53
N ARG A 71 30.92 28.66 12.85
CA ARG A 71 30.07 29.00 11.71
C ARG A 71 30.33 28.06 10.53
N VAL A 72 31.58 27.74 10.22
CA VAL A 72 31.93 26.78 9.15
C VAL A 72 31.39 25.39 9.48
N GLU A 73 31.59 24.91 10.71
CA GLU A 73 31.03 23.63 11.18
C GLU A 73 29.50 23.60 11.03
N CYS A 74 28.81 24.65 11.46
CA CYS A 74 27.36 24.76 11.31
C CYS A 74 26.91 24.74 9.84
N ILE A 75 27.61 25.44 8.96
CA ILE A 75 27.33 25.43 7.52
C ILE A 75 27.51 24.00 6.97
N ALA A 76 28.61 23.33 7.31
CA ALA A 76 28.87 21.96 6.85
C ALA A 76 27.81 20.96 7.36
N GLU A 77 27.36 21.11 8.60
CA GLU A 77 26.25 20.30 9.13
C GLU A 77 24.93 20.55 8.39
N LEU A 78 24.62 21.81 8.07
CA LEU A 78 23.43 22.17 7.29
C LEU A 78 23.51 21.61 5.87
N GLU A 79 24.65 21.72 5.20
CA GLU A 79 24.86 21.14 3.87
C GLU A 79 24.69 19.62 3.87
N LYS A 80 25.20 18.95 4.91
CA LYS A 80 25.01 17.50 5.09
C LYS A 80 23.53 17.15 5.28
N LYS A 81 22.79 17.93 6.07
CA LYS A 81 21.35 17.73 6.26
C LYS A 81 20.57 17.94 4.96
N VAL A 82 20.88 18.98 4.20
CA VAL A 82 20.27 19.25 2.89
C VAL A 82 20.47 18.05 1.96
N LYS A 83 21.71 17.58 1.77
CA LYS A 83 22.02 16.42 0.93
C LYS A 83 21.28 15.16 1.38
N SER A 84 21.18 14.92 2.69
CA SER A 84 20.44 13.78 3.23
C SER A 84 18.94 13.86 2.94
N LEU A 85 18.34 15.05 3.05
CA LEU A 85 16.93 15.27 2.76
C LEU A 85 16.63 15.17 1.27
N GLU A 86 17.50 15.74 0.42
CA GLU A 86 17.42 15.59 -1.04
C GLU A 86 17.49 14.12 -1.46
N GLY A 87 18.39 13.34 -0.85
CA GLY A 87 18.49 11.90 -1.08
C GLY A 87 17.22 11.15 -0.69
N ARG A 88 16.60 11.51 0.44
CA ARG A 88 15.30 10.94 0.84
C ARG A 88 14.18 11.32 -0.12
N ILE A 89 14.08 12.59 -0.53
CA ILE A 89 13.07 13.03 -1.49
C ILE A 89 13.23 12.27 -2.82
N ALA A 90 14.46 12.10 -3.29
CA ALA A 90 14.73 11.37 -4.53
C ALA A 90 14.35 9.88 -4.44
N PHE A 91 14.42 9.28 -3.25
CA PHE A 91 13.99 7.90 -3.00
C PHE A 91 12.47 7.77 -2.84
N ASP A 92 11.85 8.65 -2.05
CA ASP A 92 10.43 8.60 -1.70
C ASP A 92 9.54 9.05 -2.87
N ALA A 93 9.99 9.98 -3.72
CA ALA A 93 9.16 10.56 -4.78
C ALA A 93 8.67 9.54 -5.83
N PRO A 94 9.51 8.64 -6.37
CA PRO A 94 9.05 7.59 -7.27
C PRO A 94 8.06 6.62 -6.63
N GLU A 95 8.23 6.31 -5.34
CA GLU A 95 7.31 5.43 -4.61
C GLU A 95 5.92 6.06 -4.50
N ILE A 96 5.86 7.35 -4.14
CA ILE A 96 4.61 8.11 -4.10
C ILE A 96 3.93 8.17 -5.47
N GLU A 97 4.70 8.35 -6.55
CA GLU A 97 4.16 8.36 -7.91
C GLU A 97 3.57 7.00 -8.31
N ASN A 98 4.28 5.92 -8.01
CA ASN A 98 3.81 4.55 -8.23
C ASN A 98 2.52 4.27 -7.46
N GLU A 99 2.42 4.67 -6.19
CA GLU A 99 1.20 4.52 -5.39
C GLU A 99 0.02 5.30 -5.96
N LYS A 100 0.26 6.53 -6.44
CA LYS A 100 -0.78 7.32 -7.11
C LYS A 100 -1.32 6.61 -8.35
N ASP A 101 -0.45 5.99 -9.13
CA ASP A 101 -0.86 5.26 -10.33
C ASP A 101 -1.62 3.97 -10.00
N LYS A 102 -1.17 3.22 -8.98
CA LYS A 102 -1.92 2.09 -8.42
C LYS A 102 -3.32 2.51 -7.97
N TYR A 103 -3.43 3.63 -7.25
CA TYR A 103 -4.72 4.15 -6.80
C TYR A 103 -5.64 4.49 -7.98
N LYS A 104 -5.13 5.13 -9.04
CA LYS A 104 -5.93 5.42 -10.25
C LYS A 104 -6.43 4.14 -10.90
N MET A 105 -5.57 3.12 -11.01
CA MET A 105 -5.93 1.83 -11.59
C MET A 105 -7.04 1.14 -10.78
N LEU A 106 -6.86 1.04 -9.46
CA LEU A 106 -7.86 0.46 -8.56
C LEU A 106 -9.20 1.22 -8.62
N LYS A 107 -9.15 2.54 -8.75
CA LYS A 107 -10.36 3.37 -8.88
C LYS A 107 -11.10 3.08 -10.19
N LEU A 108 -10.38 2.91 -11.30
CA LEU A 108 -10.99 2.53 -12.58
C LEU A 108 -11.61 1.13 -12.51
N GLU A 109 -10.91 0.16 -11.92
CA GLU A 109 -11.42 -1.19 -11.71
C GLU A 109 -12.67 -1.19 -10.82
N GLY A 110 -12.64 -0.46 -9.71
CA GLY A 110 -13.79 -0.31 -8.82
C GLY A 110 -15.02 0.28 -9.53
N ASN A 111 -14.81 1.30 -10.37
CA ASN A 111 -15.89 1.89 -11.17
C ASN A 111 -16.45 0.89 -12.20
N MET A 112 -15.58 0.15 -12.89
CA MET A 112 -15.99 -0.87 -13.87
C MET A 112 -16.76 -2.00 -13.20
N ASN A 113 -16.30 -2.50 -12.06
CA ASN A 113 -16.97 -3.52 -11.28
C ASN A 113 -18.34 -3.02 -10.81
N GLY A 114 -18.41 -1.80 -10.28
CA GLY A 114 -19.69 -1.19 -9.89
C GLY A 114 -20.67 -1.08 -11.05
N TYR A 115 -20.19 -0.70 -12.24
CA TYR A 115 -21.01 -0.66 -13.45
C TYR A 115 -21.51 -2.05 -13.87
N CYS A 116 -20.63 -3.05 -13.91
CA CYS A 116 -20.99 -4.44 -14.23
C CYS A 116 -22.00 -5.02 -13.24
N THR A 117 -21.80 -4.83 -11.93
CA THR A 117 -22.73 -5.26 -10.89
C THR A 117 -24.08 -4.55 -11.02
N GLY A 118 -24.08 -3.25 -11.32
CA GLY A 118 -25.30 -2.48 -11.57
C GLY A 118 -26.10 -3.02 -12.77
N GLN A 119 -25.42 -3.33 -13.88
CA GLN A 119 -26.06 -3.97 -15.03
C GLN A 119 -26.60 -5.37 -14.70
N TRP A 120 -25.83 -6.17 -13.98
CA TRP A 120 -26.25 -7.50 -13.56
C TRP A 120 -27.50 -7.45 -12.68
N ALA A 121 -27.52 -6.54 -11.71
CA ALA A 121 -28.65 -6.37 -10.79
C ALA A 121 -29.90 -5.81 -11.47
N SER A 122 -29.75 -4.89 -12.43
CA SER A 122 -30.88 -4.20 -13.08
C SER A 122 -31.46 -4.93 -14.27
N LYS A 123 -30.65 -5.67 -15.05
CA LYS A 123 -31.08 -6.29 -16.31
C LYS A 123 -31.09 -7.82 -16.24
N ILE A 124 -29.97 -8.40 -15.82
CA ILE A 124 -29.74 -9.84 -15.94
C ILE A 124 -30.49 -10.61 -14.84
N ARG A 125 -30.35 -10.15 -13.59
CA ARG A 125 -30.96 -10.82 -12.43
C ARG A 125 -32.50 -10.87 -12.54
N PRO A 126 -33.24 -9.80 -12.86
CA PRO A 126 -34.70 -9.88 -12.93
C PRO A 126 -35.17 -10.87 -14.02
N SER A 127 -34.56 -10.84 -15.20
CA SER A 127 -34.90 -11.77 -16.30
C SER A 127 -34.64 -13.23 -15.89
N SER A 128 -33.48 -13.51 -15.29
CA SER A 128 -33.15 -14.84 -14.79
C SER A 128 -34.10 -15.30 -13.68
N LEU A 129 -34.52 -14.39 -12.78
CA LEU A 129 -35.49 -14.73 -11.74
C LEU A 129 -36.86 -15.10 -12.31
N VAL A 130 -37.31 -14.40 -13.37
CA VAL A 130 -38.56 -14.73 -14.09
C VAL A 130 -38.45 -16.11 -14.73
N GLU A 131 -37.38 -16.39 -15.47
CA GLU A 131 -37.14 -17.71 -16.09
C GLU A 131 -37.08 -18.83 -15.04
N ILE A 132 -36.47 -18.58 -13.88
CA ILE A 132 -36.43 -19.54 -12.77
C ILE A 132 -37.84 -19.80 -12.22
N GLU A 133 -38.67 -18.78 -12.11
CA GLU A 133 -40.05 -18.91 -11.63
C GLU A 133 -40.94 -19.69 -12.61
N GLU A 134 -40.81 -19.42 -13.91
CA GLU A 134 -41.48 -20.17 -14.98
C GLU A 134 -41.07 -21.65 -14.96
N ASN A 135 -39.76 -21.94 -14.94
CA ASN A 135 -39.24 -23.30 -14.87
C ASN A 135 -39.72 -24.03 -13.60
N LYS A 136 -39.84 -23.33 -12.46
CA LYS A 136 -40.39 -23.91 -11.23
C LYS A 136 -41.87 -24.27 -11.37
N LEU A 137 -42.66 -23.46 -12.08
CA LEU A 137 -44.07 -23.75 -12.35
C LEU A 137 -44.22 -24.95 -13.29
N GLU A 138 -43.44 -24.99 -14.37
CA GLU A 138 -43.44 -26.13 -15.30
C GLU A 138 -43.04 -27.43 -14.60
N LEU A 139 -42.02 -27.39 -13.74
CA LEU A 139 -41.63 -28.55 -12.93
C LEU A 139 -42.75 -29.02 -12.00
N ARG A 140 -43.54 -28.11 -11.41
CA ARG A 140 -44.71 -28.50 -10.60
C ARG A 140 -45.77 -29.18 -11.47
N ARG A 141 -46.08 -28.60 -12.63
CA ARG A 141 -47.04 -29.20 -13.58
C ARG A 141 -46.60 -30.59 -14.04
N LEU A 142 -45.34 -30.76 -14.43
CA LEU A 142 -44.79 -32.05 -14.83
C LEU A 142 -44.82 -33.08 -13.69
N LYS A 143 -44.62 -32.65 -12.44
CA LYS A 143 -44.75 -33.52 -11.26
C LYS A 143 -46.20 -33.91 -10.92
N GLU A 144 -47.20 -33.19 -11.40
CA GLU A 144 -48.62 -33.51 -11.18
C GLU A 144 -49.16 -34.53 -12.19
N LEU A 145 -48.60 -34.59 -13.41
CA LEU A 145 -48.95 -35.60 -14.43
C LEU A 145 -48.81 -37.06 -13.96
N PRO A 146 -47.71 -37.49 -13.34
CA PRO A 146 -47.60 -38.88 -12.86
C PRO A 146 -48.59 -39.18 -11.75
N LYS A 147 -48.92 -38.21 -10.88
CA LYS A 147 -49.93 -38.38 -9.82
C LYS A 147 -51.36 -38.54 -10.36
N ALA A 148 -51.65 -37.95 -11.53
CA ALA A 148 -52.92 -38.16 -12.22
C ALA A 148 -52.98 -39.53 -12.91
N LEU A 149 -51.86 -39.97 -13.48
CA LEU A 149 -51.73 -41.27 -14.14
C LEU A 149 -51.72 -42.44 -13.14
N GLU A 150 -51.14 -42.24 -11.96
CA GLU A 150 -51.15 -43.20 -10.84
C GLU A 150 -52.57 -43.36 -10.27
N LYS A 151 -53.36 -42.28 -10.16
CA LYS A 151 -54.79 -42.38 -9.80
C LYS A 151 -55.64 -43.15 -10.82
N GLU A 152 -55.34 -43.01 -12.12
CA GLU A 152 -56.00 -43.83 -13.15
C GLU A 152 -55.51 -45.27 -13.13
N HIS A 153 -54.22 -45.52 -12.93
CA HIS A 153 -53.67 -46.87 -12.79
C HIS A 153 -54.20 -47.58 -11.55
N ASP A 154 -54.36 -46.89 -10.41
CA ASP A 154 -54.97 -47.44 -9.19
C ASP A 154 -56.46 -47.74 -9.40
N SER A 155 -57.19 -46.88 -10.11
CA SER A 155 -58.60 -47.14 -10.43
C SER A 155 -58.77 -48.30 -11.42
N ARG A 156 -57.84 -48.45 -12.37
CA ARG A 156 -57.84 -49.51 -13.39
C ARG A 156 -57.29 -50.83 -12.86
N SER A 157 -56.35 -50.80 -11.91
CA SER A 157 -55.84 -51.97 -11.21
C SER A 157 -56.86 -52.51 -10.21
N ILE A 158 -57.60 -51.67 -9.50
CA ILE A 158 -58.76 -52.09 -8.68
C ILE A 158 -59.83 -52.75 -9.57
N SER A 159 -60.13 -52.17 -10.73
CA SER A 159 -61.05 -52.74 -11.72
C SER A 159 -60.57 -54.11 -12.26
N LEU A 160 -59.28 -54.28 -12.54
CA LEU A 160 -58.73 -55.58 -12.95
C LEU A 160 -58.74 -56.61 -11.81
N PHE A 161 -58.45 -56.18 -10.58
CA PHE A 161 -58.47 -57.04 -9.39
C PHE A 161 -59.90 -57.51 -9.03
N GLU A 162 -60.91 -56.69 -9.30
CA GLU A 162 -62.32 -57.05 -9.14
C GLU A 162 -62.79 -58.01 -10.23
N ILE A 163 -62.25 -57.92 -11.45
CA ILE A 163 -62.49 -58.89 -12.52
C ILE A 163 -61.80 -60.23 -12.21
N GLU A 164 -60.55 -60.22 -11.75
CA GLU A 164 -59.83 -61.46 -11.39
C GLU A 164 -60.40 -62.17 -10.15
N ARG A 165 -61.06 -61.46 -9.22
CA ARG A 165 -61.74 -62.10 -8.07
C ARG A 165 -63.04 -62.82 -8.43
N GLN A 166 -63.66 -62.54 -9.58
CA GLN A 166 -64.85 -63.30 -10.00
C GLN A 166 -64.51 -64.65 -10.63
N ASP A 167 -63.27 -64.85 -11.08
CA ASP A 167 -62.88 -66.03 -11.87
C ASP A 167 -62.01 -67.06 -11.13
N TYR A 168 -61.58 -66.79 -9.89
CA TYR A 168 -60.87 -67.77 -9.07
C TYR A 168 -61.56 -68.03 -7.72
N ASN A 169 -62.55 -68.93 -7.79
CA ASN A 169 -63.04 -69.67 -6.62
C ASN A 169 -63.05 -71.17 -6.95
N SER A 170 -61.85 -71.76 -7.06
CA SER A 170 -61.59 -73.20 -6.96
C SER A 170 -60.07 -73.42 -6.87
N ASN A 171 -59.61 -73.92 -5.72
CA ASN A 171 -58.37 -74.66 -5.34
C ASN A 171 -57.20 -74.75 -6.37
N ASP A 172 -55.91 -74.71 -6.02
CA ASP A 172 -55.22 -75.25 -4.85
C ASP A 172 -53.77 -74.73 -4.78
N GLU A 173 -53.11 -75.03 -3.65
CA GLU A 173 -51.73 -74.78 -3.19
C GLU A 173 -50.57 -74.63 -4.21
N SER A 174 -49.67 -73.67 -3.94
CA SER A 174 -48.24 -73.95 -3.67
C SER A 174 -47.44 -72.69 -3.29
N GLU A 175 -46.54 -72.89 -2.32
CA GLU A 175 -45.57 -71.96 -1.76
C GLU A 175 -44.53 -71.47 -2.79
N SER A 176 -44.13 -70.20 -2.72
CA SER A 176 -42.70 -69.88 -2.59
C SER A 176 -42.50 -68.45 -2.07
N ALA A 177 -41.55 -68.33 -1.14
CA ALA A 177 -41.06 -67.11 -0.57
C ALA A 177 -40.03 -66.44 -1.49
N ALA A 178 -40.07 -65.11 -1.57
CA ALA A 178 -38.89 -64.25 -1.60
C ALA A 178 -39.35 -62.79 -1.48
N GLY A 179 -39.12 -62.20 -0.31
CA GLY A 179 -39.19 -60.76 -0.15
C GLY A 179 -38.03 -60.07 -0.87
N MET A 180 -38.28 -58.85 -1.33
CA MET A 180 -37.26 -57.83 -1.47
C MET A 180 -37.94 -56.47 -1.45
N ASP A 181 -38.02 -55.91 -0.25
CA ASP A 181 -38.13 -54.47 -0.02
C ASP A 181 -36.91 -53.79 -0.67
N MET A 182 -37.14 -52.87 -1.58
CA MET A 182 -36.15 -51.89 -2.00
C MET A 182 -36.57 -50.53 -1.46
N ASP A 183 -36.32 -50.40 -0.16
CA ASP A 183 -36.29 -49.14 0.55
C ASP A 183 -35.22 -48.22 -0.06
N GLN A 184 -35.65 -47.00 -0.36
CA GLN A 184 -34.95 -45.75 -0.07
C GLN A 184 -33.41 -45.81 -0.11
N SER A 185 -32.83 -45.41 -1.25
CA SER A 185 -31.46 -44.92 -1.23
C SER A 185 -31.31 -43.60 -2.00
N ILE A 186 -31.28 -42.54 -1.18
CA ILE A 186 -30.33 -41.43 -1.28
C ILE A 186 -30.72 -40.32 -2.27
N ASP A 187 -31.58 -39.45 -1.75
CA ASP A 187 -31.43 -38.00 -1.90
C ASP A 187 -30.00 -37.58 -1.49
N GLN A 188 -29.06 -37.59 -2.44
CA GLN A 188 -27.84 -36.81 -2.31
C GLN A 188 -28.13 -35.39 -2.80
N TYR A 189 -28.81 -34.64 -1.94
CA TYR A 189 -28.77 -33.18 -1.99
C TYR A 189 -27.30 -32.74 -1.98
N LEU A 190 -26.89 -32.09 -3.07
CA LEU A 190 -25.73 -31.22 -3.10
C LEU A 190 -25.95 -30.14 -2.03
N ASN A 191 -25.37 -30.36 -0.85
CA ASN A 191 -25.21 -29.35 0.19
C ASN A 191 -24.25 -28.27 -0.35
N LEU A 192 -24.80 -27.25 -1.01
CA LEU A 192 -24.04 -26.09 -1.52
C LEU A 192 -23.85 -24.99 -0.47
N ASP A 193 -24.31 -25.20 0.77
CA ASP A 193 -24.22 -24.20 1.85
C ASP A 193 -22.85 -24.15 2.56
N ALA A 194 -21.83 -24.85 2.03
CA ALA A 194 -20.47 -24.84 2.60
C ALA A 194 -19.47 -23.92 1.88
N ILE A 195 -19.93 -22.92 1.11
CA ILE A 195 -19.04 -21.83 0.63
C ILE A 195 -19.01 -20.73 1.70
N ASN A 196 -18.38 -21.04 2.84
CA ASN A 196 -17.96 -20.00 3.79
C ASN A 196 -16.76 -19.26 3.19
N PHE A 197 -17.07 -18.13 2.56
CA PHE A 197 -16.12 -17.14 2.08
C PHE A 197 -15.55 -16.39 3.29
N TYR A 198 -14.51 -16.92 3.94
CA TYR A 198 -13.73 -16.13 4.89
C TYR A 198 -12.75 -15.23 4.10
N PRO A 199 -12.76 -13.91 4.30
CA PRO A 199 -11.74 -13.04 3.75
C PRO A 199 -10.39 -13.29 4.46
N PRO A 200 -9.25 -13.18 3.75
CA PRO A 200 -7.95 -13.33 4.38
C PRO A 200 -7.75 -12.22 5.42
N LYS A 201 -7.26 -12.60 6.60
CA LYS A 201 -6.74 -11.65 7.58
C LYS A 201 -5.41 -11.13 7.03
N ASN A 202 -5.32 -9.81 6.88
CA ASN A 202 -4.08 -9.13 6.59
C ASN A 202 -3.27 -9.05 7.90
N ASP A 203 -2.18 -9.81 7.96
CA ASP A 203 -1.07 -9.55 8.88
C ASP A 203 0.04 -8.79 8.13
#